data_AF-A0A3N5I508-F1
#
_entry.id   AF-A0A3N5I508-F1
#
_cell.length_a   1.000
_cell.length_b   1.000
_cell.length_c   1.000
_cell.angle_alpha   90.00
_cell.angle_beta   90.00
_cell.angle_gamma   90.00
#
_symmetry.space_group_name_H-M   'P 1'
#
loop_
_entity.id
_entity.type
_entity.pdbx_description
1 polymer ?
#
loop_
_entity_poly.entity_id
_entity_poly.type
_entity_poly.pdbx_seq_one_letter_code
_entity_poly.pdbx_strand_id
1 'polypeptide(L)' 'MTRIVKSACGMCQTGCGILVQLDGDRIQKISGDPESPVNKGRLCSKGAASLEVLNHPGRLKEPLKRLGPRG' A
#
# COMPACT_ATOMS: atom_id res chain seq x y z
N MET A 1 17.74 -10.14 -2.85
CA MET A 1 17.35 -10.26 -4.28
C MET A 1 16.10 -9.44 -4.45
N THR A 2 16.12 -8.49 -5.39
CA THR A 2 15.00 -7.59 -5.62
C THR A 2 13.97 -8.25 -6.53
N ARG A 3 12.70 -8.28 -6.13
CA ARG A 3 11.58 -8.75 -6.97
C ARG A 3 10.46 -7.71 -7.05
N ILE A 4 9.68 -7.77 -8.13
CA ILE A 4 8.54 -6.88 -8.35
C ILE A 4 7.24 -7.69 -8.31
N VAL A 5 6.26 -7.19 -7.57
CA VAL A 5 4.92 -7.77 -7.48
C VAL A 5 3.91 -6.73 -7.96
N LYS A 6 3.00 -7.16 -8.86
CA LYS A 6 1.88 -6.32 -9.31
C LYS A 6 0.78 -6.32 -8.26
N SER A 7 0.20 -5.16 -8.01
CA SER A 7 -0.94 -4.98 -7.08
C SER A 7 -1.80 -3.80 -7.52
N ALA A 8 -2.83 -3.49 -6.74
CA ALA A 8 -3.70 -2.33 -6.92
C ALA A 8 -3.61 -1.38 -5.72
N CYS A 9 -3.64 -0.07 -6.00
CA CYS A 9 -3.63 0.97 -4.98
C CYS A 9 -5.03 1.10 -4.35
N GLY A 10 -5.10 0.96 -3.02
CA GLY A 10 -6.34 1.08 -2.24
C GLY A 10 -6.57 2.44 -1.58
N MET A 11 -5.77 3.47 -1.90
CA MET A 11 -5.85 4.78 -1.22
C MET A 11 -7.05 5.64 -1.63
N CYS A 12 -7.70 5.31 -2.74
CA CYS A 12 -8.96 5.90 -3.19
C CYS A 12 -9.68 4.94 -4.13
N GLN A 13 -10.89 5.28 -4.55
CA GLN A 13 -11.73 4.45 -5.42
C GLN A 13 -11.20 4.21 -6.84
N THR A 14 -10.13 4.91 -7.25
CA THR A 14 -9.60 4.82 -8.62
C THR A 14 -8.99 3.45 -8.93
N GLY A 15 -8.38 2.78 -7.94
CA GLY A 15 -7.82 1.44 -8.13
C GLY A 15 -6.62 1.39 -9.09
N CYS A 16 -5.71 2.38 -9.04
CA CYS A 16 -4.53 2.43 -9.90
C CYS A 16 -3.68 1.15 -9.80
N GLY A 17 -3.18 0.63 -10.93
CA GLY A 17 -2.21 -0.47 -10.92
C GLY A 17 -0.84 0.01 -10.42
N ILE A 18 -0.23 -0.79 -9.55
CA ILE A 18 1.05 -0.48 -8.91
C ILE A 18 2.03 -1.65 -9.00
N LEU A 19 3.31 -1.31 -8.99
CA LEU A 19 4.44 -2.22 -8.85
C LEU A 19 5.03 -2.04 -7.46
N VAL A 20 5.10 -3.13 -6.71
CA VAL A 20 5.70 -3.19 -5.38
C VAL A 20 7.08 -3.84 -5.51
N GLN A 21 8.13 -3.05 -5.27
CA GLN A 21 9.50 -3.51 -5.27
C GLN A 21 9.87 -4.02 -3.88
N LEU A 22 10.24 -5.29 -3.80
CA LEU A 22 10.64 -5.99 -2.59
C LEU A 22 12.13 -6.28 -2.62
N ASP A 23 12.80 -6.12 -1.49
CA ASP A 23 14.13 -6.69 -1.23
C ASP A 23 14.00 -7.71 -0.10
N GLY A 24 14.04 -9.00 -0.47
CA GLY A 24 13.56 -10.07 0.41
C GLY A 24 12.07 -9.88 0.72
N ASP A 25 11.75 -9.75 2.02
CA ASP A 25 10.39 -9.51 2.51
C ASP A 25 10.09 -8.04 2.81
N ARG A 26 11.07 -7.15 2.62
CA ARG A 26 10.90 -5.71 2.87
C ARG A 26 10.49 -4.98 1.61
N ILE A 27 9.41 -4.20 1.69
CA ILE A 27 9.02 -3.29 0.60
C ILE A 27 9.98 -2.09 0.59
N GLN A 28 10.64 -1.87 -0.55
CA GLN A 28 11.56 -0.77 -0.77
C GLN A 28 10.89 0.43 -1.46
N LYS A 29 10.00 0.16 -2.43
CA LYS A 29 9.38 1.21 -3.24
C LYS A 29 8.04 0.77 -3.81
N ILE A 30 7.13 1.73 -3.99
CA ILE A 30 5.88 1.57 -4.72
C ILE A 30 5.87 2.56 -5.89
N SER A 31 5.59 2.09 -7.09
CA SER A 31 5.47 2.90 -8.31
C SER A 31 4.24 2.50 -9.12
N GLY A 32 3.81 3.34 -10.07
CA GLY A 32 2.69 2.97 -10.96
C GLY A 32 3.11 1.88 -11.94
N ASP A 33 2.17 0.98 -12.28
CA ASP A 33 2.35 -0.03 -13.33
C ASP A 33 2.08 0.61 -14.71
N PRO A 34 3.08 0.70 -15.61
CA PRO A 34 2.91 1.20 -16.97
C PRO A 34 1.85 0.44 -17.77
N GLU A 35 1.70 -0.86 -17.48
CA GLU A 35 0.76 -1.76 -18.16
C GLU A 35 -0.67 -1.62 -17.64
N SER A 36 -0.89 -0.88 -16.56
CA SER A 36 -2.24 -0.70 -16.02
C SER A 36 -3.09 0.18 -16.94
N PRO A 37 -4.28 -0.28 -17.35
CA PRO A 37 -5.18 0.52 -18.18
C PRO A 37 -5.70 1.76 -17.44
N VAL A 38 -5.67 1.77 -16.11
CA VAL A 38 -6.24 2.81 -15.27
C VAL A 38 -5.34 4.04 -15.18
N ASN A 39 -4.06 3.85 -14.88
CA ASN A 39 -3.13 4.95 -14.58
C ASN A 39 -1.92 5.03 -15.51
N LYS A 40 -1.66 4.02 -16.37
CA LYS A 40 -0.57 4.02 -17.36
C LYS A 40 0.78 4.43 -16.75
N GLY A 41 1.12 3.86 -15.60
CA GLY A 41 2.37 4.14 -14.88
C GLY A 41 2.39 5.37 -13.98
N ARG A 42 1.39 6.26 -14.05
CA ARG A 42 1.31 7.44 -13.16
C ARG A 42 0.90 7.03 -11.75
N LEU A 43 1.46 7.68 -10.73
CA LEU A 43 1.06 7.47 -9.34
C LEU A 43 1.05 8.80 -8.58
N CYS A 44 -0.01 9.09 -7.84
CA CYS A 44 -0.11 10.29 -7.02
C CYS A 44 0.67 10.14 -5.69
N SER A 45 0.87 11.25 -4.97
CA SER A 45 1.58 11.26 -3.69
C SER A 45 1.01 10.28 -2.66
N LYS A 46 -0.33 10.17 -2.58
CA LYS A 46 -0.99 9.20 -1.68
C LYS A 46 -0.60 7.75 -1.97
N GLY A 47 -0.56 7.39 -3.25
CA GLY A 47 -0.19 6.04 -3.67
C GLY A 47 1.30 5.75 -3.42
N ALA A 48 2.16 6.73 -3.73
CA ALA A 48 3.60 6.63 -3.50
C ALA A 48 3.95 6.51 -1.99
N ALA A 49 3.19 7.21 -1.13
CA ALA A 49 3.36 7.18 0.32
C ALA A 49 2.58 6.05 1.03
N SER A 50 1.90 5.16 0.30
CA SER A 50 1.06 4.12 0.91
C SER A 50 1.83 3.14 1.82
N LEU A 51 3.15 3.04 1.65
CA LEU A 51 4.03 2.28 2.54
C LEU A 51 4.06 2.84 3.97
N GLU A 52 3.88 4.15 4.15
CA GLU A 52 3.81 4.78 5.47
C GLU A 52 2.61 4.28 6.27
N VAL A 53 1.47 4.03 5.61
CA VAL A 53 0.27 3.47 6.25
C VAL A 53 0.53 2.04 6.73
N LEU A 54 1.21 1.23 5.91
CA LEU A 54 1.55 -0.16 6.26
C LEU A 54 2.51 -0.23 7.44
N ASN A 55 3.49 0.68 7.48
CA ASN A 55 4.55 0.73 8.49
C ASN A 55 4.25 1.68 9.65
N HIS A 56 3.06 2.28 9.70
CA HIS A 56 2.72 3.26 10.72
C HIS A 56 2.87 2.67 12.13
N PRO A 57 3.55 3.34 13.08
CA PRO A 57 3.83 2.78 14.41
C PRO A 57 2.55 2.46 15.20
N GLY A 58 1.46 3.20 14.95
CA GLY A 58 0.15 2.97 15.56
C GLY A 58 -0.71 1.89 14.88
N ARG A 59 -0.21 1.17 13.86
CA ARG A 59 -0.98 0.12 13.20
C ARG A 59 -1.24 -1.03 14.17
N LEU A 60 -2.51 -1.41 14.33
CA LEU A 60 -2.90 -2.55 15.14
C LEU A 60 -2.27 -3.83 14.59
N LYS A 61 -1.60 -4.59 15.46
CA LYS A 61 -0.94 -5.87 15.13
C LYS A 61 -1.71 -7.07 15.67
N GLU A 62 -2.68 -6.82 16.54
CA GLU A 62 -3.47 -7.84 17.22
C GLU A 62 -4.92 -7.36 17.44
N PRO A 63 -5.88 -8.27 17.60
CA PRO A 63 -7.25 -7.92 17.96
C PRO A 63 -7.32 -7.24 19.35
N LEU A 64 -8.16 -6.21 19.47
CA LEU A 64 -8.43 -5.52 20.73
C LEU A 64 -9.88 -5.69 21.18
N LYS A 65 -10.10 -5.74 22.49
CA LYS A 65 -11.45 -5.78 23.10
C LYS A 65 -11.71 -4.47 23.84
N ARG A 66 -12.85 -3.83 23.56
CA ARG A 66 -13.32 -2.67 24.32
C ARG A 66 -13.62 -3.09 25.76
N LEU A 67 -13.13 -2.33 26.73
CA LEU A 67 -13.54 -2.40 28.12
C LEU A 67 -14.37 -1.15 28.44
N GLY A 68 -15.62 -1.34 28.88
CA GLY A 68 -16.58 -0.26 29.18
C GLY A 68 -17.85 -0.27 28.31
N PRO A 69 -18.88 0.53 28.69
CA PRO A 69 -20.12 0.67 27.92
C PRO A 69 -19.88 1.28 26.54
N ARG A 70 -20.84 1.13 25.63
CA ARG A 70 -20.83 1.77 24.31
C ARG A 70 -21.42 3.18 24.44
N GLY A 71 -20.68 4.19 24.00
CA GLY A 71 -21.11 5.60 24.01
C GLY A 71 -20.77 6.22 25.34
#